data_AF-A0A7E4WCY0-F1
#
_entry.id   AF-A0A7E4WCY0-F1
#
_cell.length_a   1.000
_cell.length_b   1.000
_cell.length_c   1.000
_cell.angle_alpha   90.00
_cell.angle_beta   90.00
_cell.angle_gamma   90.00
#
_symmetry.space_group_name_H-M   'P 1'
#
loop_
_entity.id
_entity.type
_entity.pdbx_description
1 polymer ?
#
loop_
_entity_poly.entity_id
_entity_poly.type
_entity_poly.pdbx_seq_one_letter_code
_entity_poly.pdbx_strand_id
1 'polypeptide(L)'
;MKPFSNLIIQTIVVDMTASVFMTLFQLVSEVNDGIVFHGSGNPWLPWPGQWRCSPITVFAIVNNVSFWSVPIQAMYRYIVIVRKRQISQWFPLIIFLTVALFISGVTFPAAFLANTSSTSLDRLQLMGFWKGEDTGVLCTLDVLSWPVFTYLLGELILGNIGISSLMWFTKRLNHTLYSDQMHFSSKTKQAHKEISRKLYIQAAIPSVMNVFLVGICVCVFFVPDYYGGLLVALLLPYPWIVVINPIVTLCCIKQYRNVVVGVFKGRGMHTKSNLSHSHPSKAVTTAVMYGNGNNVTN
;
A
#
# COMPACT_ATOMS: atom_id res chain seq x y z
N MET A 1 15.11 5.16 -15.96
CA MET A 1 14.22 6.01 -15.14
C MET A 1 12.74 5.79 -15.42
N LYS A 2 12.30 5.61 -16.69
CA LYS A 2 10.90 5.27 -17.04
C LYS A 2 10.23 4.19 -16.15
N PRO A 3 10.85 3.03 -15.85
CA PRO A 3 10.20 2.00 -15.02
C PRO A 3 9.91 2.45 -13.58
N PHE A 4 10.79 3.28 -12.98
CA PHE A 4 10.55 3.81 -11.64
C PHE A 4 9.43 4.86 -11.60
N SER A 5 9.25 5.61 -12.69
CA SER A 5 8.12 6.54 -12.83
C SER A 5 6.80 5.78 -12.92
N ASN A 6 6.76 4.68 -13.68
CA ASN A 6 5.57 3.83 -13.79
C ASN A 6 5.16 3.24 -12.44
N LEU A 7 6.11 2.88 -11.58
CA LEU A 7 5.81 2.41 -10.22
C LEU A 7 5.16 3.49 -9.35
N ILE A 8 5.65 4.73 -9.42
CA ILE A 8 5.03 5.84 -8.68
C ILE A 8 3.59 6.07 -9.17
N ILE A 9 3.36 5.99 -10.48
CA ILE A 9 2.01 6.08 -11.05
C ILE A 9 1.12 4.95 -10.55
N GLN A 10 1.61 3.71 -10.48
CA GLN A 10 0.85 2.59 -9.92
C GLN A 10 0.44 2.84 -8.46
N THR A 11 1.33 3.38 -7.61
CA THR A 11 0.95 3.78 -6.24
C THR A 11 -0.13 4.84 -6.24
N ILE A 12 0.01 5.88 -7.07
CA ILE A 12 -0.99 6.96 -7.19
C ILE A 12 -2.36 6.37 -7.51
N VAL A 13 -2.43 5.48 -8.52
CA VAL A 13 -3.68 4.86 -8.95
C VAL A 13 -4.30 4.03 -7.83
N VAL A 14 -3.49 3.22 -7.15
CA VAL A 14 -3.95 2.39 -6.02
C VAL A 14 -4.48 3.27 -4.88
N ASP A 15 -3.74 4.30 -4.48
CA ASP A 15 -4.10 5.21 -3.39
C ASP A 15 -5.37 6.04 -3.71
N MET A 16 -5.48 6.52 -4.95
CA MET A 16 -6.68 7.21 -5.42
C MET A 16 -7.88 6.27 -5.45
N THR A 17 -7.69 5.03 -5.91
CA THR A 17 -8.74 4.01 -5.89
C THR A 17 -9.19 3.79 -4.45
N ALA A 18 -8.27 3.58 -3.51
CA ALA A 18 -8.58 3.40 -2.10
C ALA A 18 -9.36 4.59 -1.51
N SER A 19 -8.96 5.81 -1.85
CA SER A 19 -9.64 7.04 -1.41
C SER A 19 -11.06 7.17 -1.98
N VAL A 20 -11.25 6.82 -3.25
CA VAL A 20 -12.57 6.81 -3.90
C VAL A 20 -13.48 5.78 -3.24
N PHE A 21 -12.99 4.55 -3.00
CA PHE A 21 -13.74 3.52 -2.30
C PHE A 21 -14.13 3.97 -0.89
N MET A 22 -13.20 4.53 -0.11
CA MET A 22 -13.50 5.08 1.21
C MET A 22 -14.61 6.14 1.18
N THR A 23 -14.58 7.02 0.17
CA THR A 23 -15.57 8.10 0.00
C THR A 23 -16.93 7.56 -0.45
N LEU A 24 -16.95 6.56 -1.33
CA LEU A 24 -18.18 5.98 -1.86
C LEU A 24 -18.91 5.12 -0.83
N PHE A 25 -18.19 4.27 -0.10
CA PHE A 25 -18.81 3.32 0.83
C PHE A 25 -19.06 3.93 2.22
N GLN A 26 -18.30 4.98 2.58
CA GLN A 26 -18.37 5.65 3.88
C GLN A 26 -18.47 4.64 5.02
N LEU A 27 -17.52 3.73 5.07
CA LEU A 27 -17.58 2.59 5.98
C LEU A 27 -17.60 3.11 7.43
N VAL A 28 -18.70 2.89 8.13
CA VAL A 28 -18.83 3.22 9.54
C VAL A 28 -18.53 1.95 10.32
N SER A 29 -17.66 2.06 11.32
CA SER A 29 -17.35 0.95 12.22
C SER A 29 -17.74 1.34 13.64
N GLU A 30 -18.61 0.55 14.24
CA GLU A 30 -19.02 0.69 15.64
C GLU A 30 -18.66 -0.58 16.41
N VAL A 31 -18.54 -0.46 17.73
CA VAL A 31 -18.04 -1.53 18.58
C VAL A 31 -18.90 -1.60 19.81
N ASN A 32 -19.44 -2.78 20.08
CA ASN A 32 -20.18 -3.03 21.30
C ASN A 32 -19.87 -4.43 21.82
N ASP A 33 -19.42 -4.54 23.06
CA ASP A 33 -19.13 -5.80 23.75
C ASP A 33 -18.27 -6.80 22.94
N GLY A 34 -17.23 -6.31 22.26
CA GLY A 34 -16.34 -7.17 21.45
C GLY A 34 -16.94 -7.60 20.10
N ILE A 35 -18.08 -7.04 19.70
CA ILE A 35 -18.64 -7.17 18.37
C ILE A 35 -18.37 -5.88 17.60
N VAL A 36 -17.79 -6.01 16.42
CA VAL A 36 -17.59 -4.91 15.47
C VAL A 36 -18.72 -4.92 14.46
N PHE A 37 -19.38 -3.78 14.32
CA PHE A 37 -20.41 -3.52 13.35
C PHE A 37 -19.83 -2.70 12.22
N HIS A 38 -19.89 -3.22 11.00
CA HIS A 38 -19.57 -2.45 9.81
C HIS A 38 -20.87 -2.08 9.11
N GLY A 39 -21.12 -0.79 8.97
CA GLY A 39 -22.23 -0.22 8.21
C GLY A 39 -21.72 0.61 7.03
N SER A 40 -22.60 0.86 6.06
CA SER A 40 -22.38 1.93 5.08
C SER A 40 -23.02 3.20 5.59
N GLY A 41 -22.24 4.28 5.70
CA GLY A 41 -22.76 5.62 5.94
C GLY A 41 -23.42 6.24 4.71
N ASN A 42 -23.35 5.58 3.55
CA ASN A 42 -23.92 6.09 2.31
C ASN A 42 -25.39 5.64 2.16
N PRO A 43 -26.38 6.56 2.33
CA PRO A 43 -27.80 6.22 2.23
C PRO A 43 -28.25 5.87 0.81
N TRP A 44 -27.44 6.17 -0.21
CA TRP A 44 -27.76 5.94 -1.61
C TRP A 44 -27.43 4.53 -2.12
N LEU A 45 -26.84 3.68 -1.26
CA LEU A 45 -26.44 2.32 -1.61
C LEU A 45 -27.16 1.29 -0.71
N PRO A 46 -28.46 1.03 -0.95
CA PRO A 46 -29.17 -0.05 -0.25
C PRO A 46 -28.65 -1.41 -0.75
N TRP A 47 -27.89 -2.11 0.09
CA TRP A 47 -27.31 -3.41 -0.25
C TRP A 47 -28.31 -4.56 0.00
N PRO A 48 -28.73 -5.31 -1.04
CA PRO A 48 -29.56 -6.50 -0.86
C PRO A 48 -28.84 -7.53 0.01
N GLY A 49 -29.59 -8.25 0.86
CA GLY A 49 -29.06 -9.09 1.95
C GLY A 49 -27.77 -9.85 1.65
N GLN A 50 -27.75 -10.64 0.56
CA GLN A 50 -26.59 -11.47 0.19
C GLN A 50 -25.35 -10.70 -0.29
N TRP A 51 -25.49 -9.44 -0.71
CA TRP A 51 -24.40 -8.60 -1.22
C TRP A 51 -23.84 -7.63 -0.17
N ARG A 52 -24.37 -7.67 1.06
CA ARG A 52 -23.97 -6.75 2.15
C ARG A 52 -22.49 -6.86 2.54
N CYS A 53 -21.86 -8.04 2.41
CA CYS A 53 -20.43 -8.21 2.65
C CYS A 53 -19.53 -7.64 1.55
N SER A 54 -20.04 -7.53 0.31
CA SER A 54 -19.21 -7.23 -0.86
C SER A 54 -18.46 -5.89 -0.74
N PRO A 55 -19.08 -4.79 -0.27
CA PRO A 55 -18.37 -3.54 0.00
C PRO A 55 -17.18 -3.69 0.94
N ILE A 56 -17.34 -4.46 2.01
CA ILE A 56 -16.30 -4.68 3.03
C ILE A 56 -15.16 -5.49 2.43
N THR A 57 -15.47 -6.54 1.66
CA THR A 57 -14.46 -7.33 0.97
C THR A 57 -13.68 -6.46 0.00
N VAL A 58 -14.35 -5.69 -0.86
CA VAL A 58 -13.66 -4.83 -1.83
C VAL A 58 -12.84 -3.77 -1.12
N PHE A 59 -13.36 -3.17 -0.04
CA PHE A 59 -12.61 -2.25 0.79
C PHE A 59 -11.35 -2.89 1.39
N ALA A 60 -11.46 -4.08 1.97
CA ALA A 60 -10.33 -4.81 2.54
C ALA A 60 -9.26 -5.12 1.49
N ILE A 61 -9.66 -5.52 0.28
CA ILE A 61 -8.77 -5.76 -0.86
C ILE A 61 -8.02 -4.49 -1.22
N VAL A 62 -8.74 -3.39 -1.44
CA VAL A 62 -8.16 -2.14 -1.89
C VAL A 62 -7.23 -1.55 -0.83
N ASN A 63 -7.63 -1.61 0.45
CA ASN A 63 -6.79 -1.23 1.59
C ASN A 63 -5.48 -2.03 1.61
N ASN A 64 -5.57 -3.36 1.49
CA ASN A 64 -4.39 -4.21 1.47
C ASN A 64 -3.49 -3.96 0.25
N VAL A 65 -4.06 -3.74 -0.94
CA VAL A 65 -3.26 -3.37 -2.12
C VAL A 65 -2.52 -2.05 -1.90
N SER A 66 -3.17 -1.04 -1.31
CA SER A 66 -2.51 0.22 -0.95
C SER A 66 -1.40 0.01 0.08
N PHE A 67 -1.65 -0.77 1.11
CA PHE A 67 -0.68 -1.09 2.14
C PHE A 67 0.58 -1.79 1.58
N TRP A 68 0.39 -2.81 0.75
CA TRP A 68 1.49 -3.60 0.17
C TRP A 68 2.19 -2.91 -1.01
N SER A 69 1.60 -1.84 -1.56
CA SER A 69 2.14 -1.04 -2.67
C SER A 69 3.60 -0.61 -2.45
N VAL A 70 3.90 -0.10 -1.27
CA VAL A 70 5.20 0.49 -0.95
C VAL A 70 6.29 -0.58 -0.71
N PRO A 71 6.06 -1.62 0.13
CA PRO A 71 7.02 -2.72 0.30
C PRO A 71 7.43 -3.40 -1.00
N ILE A 72 6.47 -3.72 -1.87
CA ILE A 72 6.73 -4.42 -3.15
C ILE A 72 7.57 -3.55 -4.09
N GLN A 73 7.35 -2.24 -4.10
CA GLN A 73 8.19 -1.33 -4.89
C GLN A 73 9.61 -1.20 -4.36
N ALA A 74 9.79 -1.19 -3.03
CA ALA A 74 11.12 -1.22 -2.44
C ALA A 74 11.85 -2.52 -2.77
N MET A 75 11.16 -3.66 -2.72
CA MET A 75 11.69 -4.95 -3.15
C MET A 75 12.10 -4.94 -4.62
N TYR A 76 11.24 -4.45 -5.52
CA TYR A 76 11.57 -4.34 -6.95
C TYR A 76 12.84 -3.52 -7.18
N ARG A 77 12.93 -2.35 -6.54
CA ARG A 77 14.11 -1.47 -6.64
C ARG A 77 15.36 -2.14 -6.10
N TYR A 78 15.25 -2.84 -4.98
CA TYR A 78 16.35 -3.61 -4.42
C TYR A 78 16.86 -4.66 -5.42
N ILE A 79 15.96 -5.44 -6.03
CA ILE A 79 16.37 -6.48 -6.97
C ILE A 79 17.01 -5.87 -8.23
N VAL A 80 16.44 -4.80 -8.78
CA VAL A 80 16.97 -4.17 -10.00
C VAL A 80 18.30 -3.45 -9.75
N ILE A 81 18.43 -2.70 -8.66
CA ILE A 81 19.59 -1.85 -8.40
C ILE A 81 20.70 -2.62 -7.67
N VAL A 82 20.36 -3.32 -6.59
CA VAL A 82 21.34 -4.00 -5.74
C VAL A 82 21.72 -5.35 -6.31
N ARG A 83 20.74 -6.14 -6.76
CA ARG A 83 21.01 -7.46 -7.34
C ARG A 83 21.31 -7.41 -8.84
N LYS A 84 21.21 -6.23 -9.46
CA LYS A 84 21.48 -5.98 -10.90
C LYS A 84 20.70 -6.93 -11.83
N ARG A 85 19.53 -7.40 -11.38
CA ARG A 85 18.68 -8.30 -12.17
C ARG A 85 17.65 -7.51 -12.96
N GLN A 86 17.53 -7.83 -14.24
CA GLN A 86 16.46 -7.27 -15.07
C GLN A 86 15.17 -8.03 -14.78
N ILE A 87 14.23 -7.36 -14.14
CA ILE A 87 12.89 -7.89 -13.88
C ILE A 87 11.88 -7.05 -14.64
N SER A 88 10.90 -7.72 -15.22
CA SER A 88 9.76 -7.08 -15.89
C SER A 88 9.10 -6.04 -14.98
N GLN A 89 8.73 -4.89 -15.55
CA GLN A 89 7.96 -3.85 -14.84
C GLN A 89 6.58 -4.32 -14.38
N TRP A 90 6.10 -5.46 -14.91
CA TRP A 90 4.84 -6.09 -14.52
C TRP A 90 4.96 -6.94 -13.26
N PHE A 91 6.18 -7.29 -12.84
CA PHE A 91 6.39 -8.13 -11.67
C PHE A 91 5.76 -7.56 -10.38
N PRO A 92 5.89 -6.25 -10.06
CA PRO A 92 5.18 -5.65 -8.94
C PRO A 92 3.66 -5.82 -9.04
N LEU A 93 3.08 -5.64 -10.22
CA LEU A 93 1.64 -5.83 -10.46
C LEU A 93 1.21 -7.27 -10.22
N ILE A 94 1.99 -8.25 -10.68
CA ILE A 94 1.68 -9.67 -10.46
C ILE A 94 1.69 -9.97 -8.96
N ILE A 95 2.70 -9.52 -8.22
CA ILE A 95 2.75 -9.71 -6.77
C ILE A 95 1.58 -8.98 -6.09
N PHE A 96 1.22 -7.77 -6.53
CA PHE A 96 0.04 -7.06 -6.02
C PHE A 96 -1.22 -7.90 -6.17
N LEU A 97 -1.46 -8.43 -7.36
CA LEU A 97 -2.64 -9.25 -7.63
C LEU A 97 -2.62 -10.56 -6.84
N THR A 98 -1.47 -11.22 -6.71
CA THR A 98 -1.35 -12.45 -5.91
C THR A 98 -1.64 -12.20 -4.44
N VAL A 99 -1.07 -11.14 -3.85
CA VAL A 99 -1.32 -10.78 -2.45
C VAL A 99 -2.77 -10.37 -2.27
N ALA A 100 -3.32 -9.56 -3.17
CA ALA A 100 -4.73 -9.17 -3.15
C ALA A 100 -5.66 -10.38 -3.20
N LEU A 101 -5.42 -11.34 -4.10
CA LEU A 101 -6.23 -12.55 -4.24
C LEU A 101 -6.12 -13.47 -3.02
N PHE A 102 -4.91 -13.65 -2.47
CA PHE A 102 -4.72 -14.43 -1.26
C PHE A 102 -5.51 -13.84 -0.09
N ILE A 103 -5.38 -12.53 0.11
CA ILE A 103 -6.12 -11.81 1.17
C ILE A 103 -7.62 -11.84 0.90
N SER A 104 -8.07 -11.65 -0.34
CA SER A 104 -9.49 -11.79 -0.74
C SER A 104 -10.05 -13.16 -0.39
N GLY A 105 -9.26 -14.20 -0.69
CA GLY A 105 -9.63 -15.59 -0.47
C GLY A 105 -9.71 -15.96 1.01
N VAL A 106 -9.04 -15.22 1.89
CA VAL A 106 -9.12 -15.40 3.36
C VAL A 106 -10.20 -14.50 3.97
N THR A 107 -10.29 -13.25 3.54
CA THR A 107 -11.25 -12.25 4.04
C THR A 107 -12.68 -12.57 3.70
N PHE A 108 -12.95 -13.02 2.47
CA PHE A 108 -14.31 -13.27 2.00
C PHE A 108 -14.97 -14.43 2.77
N PRO A 109 -14.34 -15.60 2.97
CA PRO A 109 -14.89 -16.64 3.84
C PRO A 109 -15.04 -16.21 5.29
N ALA A 110 -14.08 -15.47 5.86
CA ALA A 110 -14.18 -14.99 7.24
C ALA A 110 -15.38 -14.04 7.43
N ALA A 111 -15.57 -13.09 6.51
CA ALA A 111 -16.72 -12.18 6.53
C ALA A 111 -18.05 -12.92 6.28
N PHE A 112 -18.06 -13.91 5.40
CA PHE A 112 -19.24 -14.73 5.11
C PHE A 112 -19.63 -15.63 6.30
N LEU A 113 -18.64 -16.26 6.95
CA LEU A 113 -18.85 -17.07 8.15
C LEU A 113 -19.31 -16.21 9.34
N ALA A 114 -18.81 -14.98 9.46
CA ALA A 114 -19.24 -14.07 10.53
C ALA A 114 -20.71 -13.63 10.35
N ASN A 115 -21.13 -13.33 9.11
CA ASN A 115 -22.51 -12.91 8.80
C ASN A 115 -23.55 -14.03 8.83
N THR A 116 -23.14 -15.29 8.87
CA THR A 116 -24.07 -16.44 8.95
C THR A 116 -24.32 -16.92 10.38
N SER A 117 -23.66 -16.32 11.38
CA SER A 117 -23.89 -16.66 12.78
C SER A 117 -25.19 -16.00 13.30
N SER A 118 -26.26 -16.76 13.43
CA SER A 118 -27.58 -16.30 13.93
C SER A 118 -27.49 -15.57 15.28
N THR A 119 -26.53 -15.95 16.12
CA THR A 119 -26.27 -15.39 17.45
C THR A 119 -25.91 -13.90 17.45
N SER A 120 -25.29 -13.40 16.38
CA SER A 120 -24.89 -11.99 16.25
C SER A 120 -26.07 -11.11 15.81
N LEU A 121 -26.98 -11.65 14.99
CA LEU A 121 -28.21 -10.99 14.55
C LEU A 121 -29.25 -10.83 15.68
N ASP A 122 -29.36 -11.84 16.56
CA ASP A 122 -30.26 -11.79 17.71
C ASP A 122 -29.75 -10.79 18.78
N ARG A 123 -28.43 -10.77 19.04
CA ARG A 123 -27.81 -9.77 19.93
C ARG A 123 -27.96 -8.34 19.40
N LEU A 124 -27.89 -8.16 18.08
CA LEU A 124 -28.12 -6.89 17.39
C LEU A 124 -29.53 -6.32 17.62
N GLN A 125 -30.55 -7.16 17.51
CA GLN A 125 -31.95 -6.77 17.76
C GLN A 125 -32.19 -6.45 19.25
N LEU A 126 -31.53 -7.19 20.15
CA LEU A 126 -31.62 -7.03 21.60
C LEU A 126 -31.00 -5.73 22.12
N MET A 127 -29.89 -5.27 21.54
CA MET A 127 -29.19 -4.08 22.03
C MET A 127 -29.84 -2.74 21.61
N GLY A 128 -30.86 -2.76 20.74
CA GLY A 128 -31.64 -1.56 20.41
C GLY A 128 -30.87 -0.44 19.69
N PHE A 129 -29.60 -0.66 19.33
CA PHE A 129 -28.73 0.33 18.69
C PHE A 129 -29.19 0.75 17.28
N TRP A 130 -30.08 -0.03 16.65
CA TRP A 130 -30.47 0.17 15.25
C TRP A 130 -31.98 0.02 15.10
N LYS A 131 -32.72 1.06 15.53
CA LYS A 131 -34.19 1.15 15.39
C LYS A 131 -34.66 1.84 14.09
N GLY A 132 -33.76 2.13 13.16
CA GLY A 132 -34.08 2.71 11.85
C GLY A 132 -33.90 1.68 10.74
N GLU A 133 -34.97 1.39 9.99
CA GLU A 133 -35.03 0.36 8.94
C GLU A 133 -34.10 0.61 7.73
N ASP A 134 -33.42 1.76 7.64
CA ASP A 134 -32.78 2.21 6.40
C ASP A 134 -31.23 2.19 6.37
N THR A 135 -30.57 1.94 7.50
CA THR A 135 -29.09 1.90 7.52
C THR A 135 -28.59 0.45 7.49
N GLY A 136 -28.21 0.00 6.29
CA GLY A 136 -27.79 -1.37 6.02
C GLY A 136 -26.48 -1.74 6.70
N VAL A 137 -26.57 -2.46 7.83
CA VAL A 137 -25.44 -3.21 8.40
C VAL A 137 -24.89 -4.13 7.30
N LEU A 138 -23.61 -3.93 6.99
CA LEU A 138 -22.90 -4.64 5.94
C LEU A 138 -22.35 -5.96 6.46
N CYS A 139 -21.68 -5.95 7.62
CA CYS A 139 -21.36 -7.16 8.36
C CYS A 139 -21.17 -6.92 9.86
N THR A 140 -21.23 -8.02 10.59
CA THR A 140 -20.79 -8.09 12.00
C THR A 140 -19.60 -9.02 12.14
N LEU A 141 -18.64 -8.62 12.96
CA LEU A 141 -17.45 -9.41 13.28
C LEU A 141 -17.35 -9.53 14.80
N ASP A 142 -17.53 -10.74 15.33
CA ASP A 142 -17.19 -11.02 16.73
C ASP A 142 -15.67 -11.18 16.84
N VAL A 143 -14.99 -10.14 17.34
CA VAL A 143 -13.51 -10.13 17.42
C VAL A 143 -12.97 -11.03 18.53
N LEU A 144 -13.83 -11.51 19.42
CA LEU A 144 -13.49 -12.51 20.44
C LEU A 144 -13.60 -13.93 19.89
N SER A 145 -14.29 -14.13 18.76
CA SER A 145 -14.33 -15.43 18.10
C SER A 145 -12.93 -15.82 17.61
N TRP A 146 -12.51 -17.05 17.91
CA TRP A 146 -11.19 -17.56 17.55
C TRP A 146 -10.83 -17.41 16.06
N PRO A 147 -11.76 -17.67 15.10
CA PRO A 147 -11.46 -17.48 13.68
C PRO A 147 -11.21 -16.02 13.29
N VAL A 148 -12.04 -15.09 13.77
CA VAL A 148 -11.89 -13.65 13.47
C VAL A 148 -10.64 -13.10 14.14
N PHE A 149 -10.38 -13.48 15.39
CA PHE A 149 -9.17 -13.09 16.10
C PHE A 149 -7.90 -13.56 15.38
N THR A 150 -7.85 -14.84 14.99
CA THR A 150 -6.70 -15.42 14.28
C THR A 150 -6.47 -14.72 12.94
N TYR A 151 -7.55 -14.38 12.24
CA TYR A 151 -7.49 -13.60 11.00
C TYR A 151 -6.91 -12.19 11.25
N LEU A 152 -7.43 -11.44 12.23
CA LEU A 152 -6.95 -10.09 12.56
C LEU A 152 -5.47 -10.11 13.00
N LEU A 153 -5.08 -11.08 13.83
CA LEU A 153 -3.70 -11.26 14.25
C LEU A 153 -2.79 -11.59 13.05
N GLY A 154 -3.25 -12.45 12.14
CA GLY A 154 -2.54 -12.79 10.90
C GLY A 154 -2.28 -11.56 10.01
N GLU A 155 -3.30 -10.74 9.76
CA GLU A 155 -3.17 -9.49 8.99
C GLU A 155 -2.15 -8.53 9.63
N LEU A 156 -2.19 -8.38 10.96
CA LEU A 156 -1.24 -7.55 11.68
C LEU A 156 0.20 -8.07 11.57
N ILE A 157 0.41 -9.38 11.74
CA ILE A 157 1.73 -10.01 11.58
C ILE A 157 2.25 -9.82 10.15
N LEU A 158 1.41 -10.10 9.14
CA LEU A 158 1.76 -9.91 7.74
C LEU A 158 2.11 -8.46 7.45
N GLY A 159 1.34 -7.50 7.98
CA GLY A 159 1.62 -6.09 7.86
C GLY A 159 2.99 -5.71 8.44
N ASN A 160 3.37 -6.28 9.59
CA ASN A 160 4.68 -6.08 10.20
C ASN A 160 5.82 -6.68 9.38
N ILE A 161 5.61 -7.85 8.76
CA ILE A 161 6.58 -8.45 7.83
C ILE A 161 6.78 -7.53 6.62
N GLY A 162 5.71 -6.99 6.04
CA GLY A 162 5.78 -6.08 4.90
C GLY A 162 6.57 -4.82 5.20
N ILE A 163 6.28 -4.21 6.35
CA ILE A 163 6.97 -3.01 6.83
C ILE A 163 8.45 -3.29 7.14
N SER A 164 8.75 -4.38 7.84
CA SER A 164 10.12 -4.78 8.16
C SER A 164 10.94 -5.03 6.89
N SER A 165 10.31 -5.67 5.90
CA SER A 165 10.89 -5.91 4.58
C SER A 165 11.20 -4.58 3.86
N LEU A 166 10.26 -3.64 3.87
CA LEU A 166 10.45 -2.30 3.31
C LEU A 166 11.64 -1.57 3.95
N MET A 167 11.75 -1.59 5.28
CA MET A 167 12.89 -1.01 6.00
C MET A 167 14.21 -1.69 5.61
N TRP A 168 14.22 -3.03 5.55
CA TRP A 168 15.39 -3.82 5.17
C TRP A 168 15.85 -3.53 3.74
N PHE A 169 14.94 -3.59 2.77
CA PHE A 169 15.24 -3.32 1.36
C PHE A 169 15.75 -1.90 1.16
N THR A 170 15.12 -0.92 1.82
CA THR A 170 15.52 0.50 1.74
C THR A 170 16.89 0.73 2.35
N LYS A 171 17.18 0.13 3.51
CA LYS A 171 18.50 0.19 4.16
C LYS A 171 19.59 -0.40 3.25
N ARG A 172 19.35 -1.58 2.68
CA ARG A 172 20.29 -2.22 1.75
C ARG A 172 20.49 -1.41 0.48
N LEU A 173 19.42 -0.88 -0.11
CA LEU A 173 19.48 -0.03 -1.29
C LEU A 173 20.36 1.21 -1.02
N ASN A 174 20.14 1.89 0.10
CA ASN A 174 20.95 3.05 0.49
C ASN A 174 22.42 2.68 0.66
N HIS A 175 22.71 1.59 1.37
CA HIS A 175 24.08 1.13 1.57
C HIS A 175 24.80 0.89 0.23
N THR A 176 24.18 0.16 -0.70
CA THR A 176 24.78 -0.10 -2.01
C THR A 176 24.99 1.16 -2.83
N LEU A 177 24.06 2.13 -2.77
CA LEU A 177 24.23 3.42 -3.45
C LEU A 177 25.39 4.24 -2.90
N TYR A 178 25.74 4.06 -1.62
CA TYR A 178 26.92 4.69 -1.01
C TYR A 178 28.22 3.95 -1.32
N SER A 179 28.19 2.61 -1.40
CA SER A 179 29.39 1.80 -1.66
C SER A 179 29.79 1.76 -3.14
N ASP A 180 28.84 1.66 -4.07
CA ASP A 180 29.09 1.59 -5.51
C ASP A 180 29.30 3.00 -6.12
N GLN A 181 30.26 3.75 -5.57
CA GLN A 181 30.45 5.16 -5.95
C GLN A 181 30.86 5.34 -7.42
N MET A 182 31.47 4.34 -8.05
CA MET A 182 32.04 4.47 -9.40
C MET A 182 31.02 4.38 -10.54
N HIS A 183 29.84 3.77 -10.32
CA HIS A 183 28.93 3.43 -11.44
C HIS A 183 27.74 4.38 -11.64
N PHE A 184 27.46 5.27 -10.69
CA PHE A 184 26.32 6.18 -10.77
C PHE A 184 26.76 7.64 -10.73
N SER A 185 26.17 8.47 -11.60
CA SER A 185 26.34 9.92 -11.53
C SER A 185 25.91 10.46 -10.17
N SER A 186 26.56 11.53 -9.70
CA SER A 186 26.21 12.22 -8.45
C SER A 186 24.73 12.60 -8.39
N LYS A 187 24.18 13.07 -9.52
CA LYS A 187 22.77 13.42 -9.68
C LYS A 187 21.84 12.22 -9.51
N THR A 188 22.18 11.07 -10.08
CA THR A 188 21.40 9.82 -9.93
C THR A 188 21.41 9.34 -8.47
N LYS A 189 22.57 9.41 -7.79
CA LYS A 189 22.68 9.05 -6.37
C LYS A 189 21.81 9.95 -5.49
N GLN A 190 21.87 11.27 -5.71
CA GLN A 190 21.07 12.22 -4.95
C GLN A 190 19.57 11.96 -5.13
N ALA A 191 19.14 11.70 -6.37
CA ALA A 191 17.75 11.35 -6.65
C ALA A 191 17.31 10.06 -5.93
N HIS A 192 18.11 8.99 -5.98
CA HIS A 192 17.77 7.75 -5.26
C HIS A 192 17.78 7.94 -3.73
N LYS A 193 18.75 8.67 -3.18
CA LYS A 193 18.81 8.97 -1.75
C LYS A 193 17.59 9.76 -1.27
N GLU A 194 17.17 10.75 -2.05
CA GLU A 194 15.97 11.53 -1.76
C GLU A 194 14.71 10.65 -1.77
N ILE A 195 14.57 9.79 -2.78
CA ILE A 195 13.41 8.89 -2.88
C ILE A 195 13.42 7.86 -1.74
N SER A 196 14.56 7.24 -1.43
CA SER A 196 14.66 6.27 -0.33
C SER A 196 14.34 6.89 1.03
N ARG A 197 14.80 8.12 1.28
CA ARG A 197 14.47 8.85 2.52
C ARG A 197 12.96 9.08 2.64
N LYS A 198 12.31 9.46 1.53
CA LYS A 198 10.86 9.70 1.53
C LYS A 198 10.07 8.40 1.72
N LEU A 199 10.48 7.32 1.06
CA LEU A 199 9.90 5.99 1.30
C LEU A 199 10.06 5.55 2.75
N TYR A 200 11.21 5.83 3.37
CA TYR A 200 11.44 5.50 4.77
C TYR A 200 10.52 6.29 5.73
N ILE A 201 10.37 7.59 5.50
CA ILE A 201 9.43 8.43 6.29
C ILE A 201 7.99 7.94 6.12
N GLN A 202 7.62 7.63 4.87
CA GLN A 202 6.31 7.10 4.53
C GLN A 202 6.04 5.73 5.17
N ALA A 203 7.08 4.91 5.34
CA ALA A 203 6.99 3.60 6.00
C ALA A 203 6.91 3.71 7.53
N ALA A 204 7.68 4.63 8.12
CA ALA A 204 7.88 4.72 9.56
C ALA A 204 6.59 5.01 10.34
N ILE A 205 5.70 5.85 9.79
CA ILE A 205 4.43 6.18 10.44
C ILE A 205 3.53 4.92 10.53
N PRO A 206 3.22 4.21 9.42
CA PRO A 206 2.57 2.90 9.47
C PRO A 206 3.29 1.88 10.34
N SER A 207 4.64 1.87 10.39
CA SER A 207 5.41 0.95 11.25
C SER A 207 5.07 1.11 12.72
N VAL A 208 5.15 2.34 13.22
CA VAL A 208 4.94 2.63 14.63
C VAL A 208 3.50 2.32 15.01
N MET A 209 2.55 2.70 14.16
CA MET A 209 1.13 2.37 14.37
C MET A 209 0.93 0.86 14.39
N ASN A 210 1.41 0.13 13.38
CA ASN A 210 1.14 -1.30 13.25
C ASN A 210 1.80 -2.16 14.35
N VAL A 211 3.03 -1.85 14.77
CA VAL A 211 3.71 -2.56 15.88
C VAL A 211 2.95 -2.37 17.20
N PHE A 212 2.51 -1.14 17.47
CA PHE A 212 1.72 -0.83 18.66
C PHE A 212 0.38 -1.59 18.66
N LEU A 213 -0.27 -1.68 17.49
CA LEU A 213 -1.52 -2.43 17.34
C LEU A 213 -1.35 -3.92 17.57
N VAL A 214 -0.30 -4.56 17.05
CA VAL A 214 -0.06 -6.00 17.30
C VAL A 214 0.09 -6.28 18.78
N GLY A 215 0.92 -5.50 19.47
CA GLY A 215 1.17 -5.68 20.90
C GLY A 215 -0.13 -5.61 21.69
N ILE A 216 -0.99 -4.66 21.36
CA ILE A 216 -2.26 -4.49 22.06
C ILE A 216 -3.29 -5.55 21.66
N CYS A 217 -3.38 -5.96 20.40
CA CYS A 217 -4.24 -7.07 19.97
C CYS A 217 -3.94 -8.35 20.72
N VAL A 218 -2.64 -8.66 20.91
CA VAL A 218 -2.21 -9.80 21.72
C VAL A 218 -2.63 -9.62 23.18
N CYS A 219 -2.44 -8.44 23.77
CA CYS A 219 -2.83 -8.17 25.16
C CYS A 219 -4.35 -8.28 25.39
N VAL A 220 -5.19 -7.80 24.46
CA VAL A 220 -6.66 -7.88 24.60
C VAL A 220 -7.15 -9.33 24.53
N PHE A 221 -6.53 -10.16 23.71
CA PHE A 221 -6.92 -11.57 23.61
C PHE A 221 -6.76 -12.33 24.93
N PHE A 222 -5.71 -12.03 25.68
CA PHE A 222 -5.45 -12.66 26.97
C PHE A 222 -6.24 -12.03 28.12
N VAL A 223 -6.95 -10.91 27.89
CA VAL A 223 -7.79 -10.23 28.89
C VAL A 223 -9.15 -9.80 28.27
N PRO A 224 -9.99 -10.77 27.86
CA PRO A 224 -11.16 -10.51 27.00
C PRO A 224 -12.26 -9.69 27.68
N ASP A 225 -12.45 -9.85 29.00
CA ASP A 225 -13.63 -9.35 29.72
C ASP A 225 -13.70 -7.82 29.87
N TYR A 226 -12.62 -7.08 29.56
CA TYR A 226 -12.55 -5.63 29.78
C TYR A 226 -12.10 -4.79 28.58
N TYR A 227 -11.56 -5.40 27.52
CA TYR A 227 -10.79 -4.66 26.51
C TYR A 227 -11.26 -4.83 25.06
N GLY A 228 -12.38 -5.51 24.80
CA GLY A 228 -12.95 -5.61 23.45
C GLY A 228 -13.19 -4.24 22.78
N GLY A 229 -13.69 -3.26 23.56
CA GLY A 229 -13.83 -1.87 23.09
C GLY A 229 -12.49 -1.16 22.83
N LEU A 230 -11.47 -1.44 23.67
CA LEU A 230 -10.12 -0.87 23.51
C LEU A 230 -9.44 -1.40 22.24
N LEU A 231 -9.55 -2.71 21.96
CA LEU A 231 -9.01 -3.34 20.77
C LEU A 231 -9.45 -2.62 19.50
N VAL A 232 -10.74 -2.33 19.40
CA VAL A 232 -11.27 -1.77 18.17
C VAL A 232 -11.11 -0.25 18.11
N ALA A 233 -11.15 0.47 19.24
CA ALA A 233 -10.73 1.87 19.31
C ALA A 233 -9.30 2.07 18.77
N LEU A 234 -8.45 1.04 18.90
CA LEU A 234 -7.08 1.03 18.40
C LEU A 234 -7.00 0.55 16.94
N LEU A 235 -7.90 -0.32 16.47
CA LEU A 235 -8.01 -0.65 15.04
C LEU A 235 -8.60 0.49 14.19
N LEU A 236 -9.38 1.40 14.80
CA LEU A 236 -10.01 2.56 14.15
C LEU A 236 -9.03 3.51 13.42
N PRO A 237 -7.82 3.78 13.94
CA PRO A 237 -6.77 4.49 13.20
C PRO A 237 -6.21 3.76 11.95
N TYR A 238 -6.37 2.44 11.83
CA TYR A 238 -5.74 1.68 10.75
C TYR A 238 -6.24 2.08 9.34
N PRO A 239 -7.56 2.22 9.09
CA PRO A 239 -8.07 2.78 7.83
C PRO A 239 -7.56 4.19 7.50
N TRP A 240 -7.22 5.00 8.52
CA TRP A 240 -6.68 6.34 8.29
C TRP A 240 -5.28 6.32 7.68
N ILE A 241 -4.53 5.22 7.81
CA ILE A 241 -3.24 5.06 7.12
C ILE A 241 -3.42 5.25 5.61
N VAL A 242 -4.50 4.73 5.03
CA VAL A 242 -4.82 4.88 3.59
C VAL A 242 -5.01 6.34 3.20
N VAL A 243 -5.49 7.19 4.10
CA VAL A 243 -5.74 8.62 3.87
C VAL A 243 -4.48 9.45 4.14
N ILE A 244 -3.81 9.15 5.26
CA ILE A 244 -2.59 9.87 5.70
C ILE A 244 -1.45 9.61 4.72
N ASN A 245 -1.33 8.39 4.21
CA ASN A 245 -0.22 7.98 3.36
C ASN A 245 -0.13 8.84 2.07
N PRO A 246 -1.18 8.98 1.25
CA PRO A 246 -1.20 9.89 0.10
C PRO A 246 -0.95 11.35 0.46
N ILE A 247 -1.46 11.83 1.61
CA ILE A 247 -1.24 13.21 2.07
C ILE A 247 0.25 13.43 2.40
N VAL A 248 0.86 12.51 3.14
CA VAL A 248 2.30 12.54 3.43
C VAL A 248 3.10 12.47 2.13
N THR A 249 2.73 11.59 1.19
CA THR A 249 3.37 11.51 -0.12
C THR A 249 3.23 12.80 -0.92
N LEU A 250 2.06 13.45 -0.90
CA LEU A 250 1.79 14.73 -1.55
C LEU A 250 2.64 15.85 -0.95
N CYS A 251 2.79 15.89 0.37
CA CYS A 251 3.60 16.87 1.09
C CYS A 251 5.11 16.65 0.86
N CYS A 252 5.57 15.41 0.87
CA CYS A 252 7.00 15.07 0.85
C CYS A 252 7.57 14.86 -0.57
N ILE A 253 6.80 14.32 -1.52
CA ILE A 253 7.28 13.96 -2.86
C ILE A 253 6.83 15.01 -3.89
N LYS A 254 7.73 15.97 -4.19
CA LYS A 254 7.49 17.03 -5.20
C LYS A 254 7.00 16.51 -6.55
N GLN A 255 7.50 15.36 -7.00
CA GLN A 255 7.06 14.73 -8.27
C GLN A 255 5.60 14.27 -8.20
N TYR A 256 5.21 13.60 -7.11
CA TYR A 256 3.83 13.19 -6.85
C TYR A 256 2.90 14.42 -6.83
N ARG A 257 3.29 15.46 -6.07
CA ARG A 257 2.57 16.73 -6.01
C ARG A 257 2.38 17.37 -7.38
N ASN A 258 3.42 17.39 -8.20
CA ASN A 258 3.34 17.99 -9.54
C ASN A 258 2.40 17.19 -10.46
N VAL A 259 2.38 15.86 -10.36
CA VAL A 259 1.45 15.02 -11.13
C VAL A 259 0.02 15.27 -10.68
N VAL A 260 -0.26 15.18 -9.38
CA VAL A 260 -1.60 15.39 -8.83
C VAL A 260 -2.11 16.80 -9.16
N VAL A 261 -1.33 17.85 -8.88
CA VAL A 261 -1.70 19.23 -9.21
C VAL A 261 -1.82 19.45 -10.71
N GLY A 262 -1.01 18.76 -11.52
CA GLY A 262 -1.08 18.83 -12.99
C GLY A 262 -2.42 18.31 -13.52
N VAL A 263 -2.86 17.16 -13.01
CA VAL A 263 -4.18 16.56 -13.31
C VAL A 263 -5.30 17.54 -12.94
N PHE A 264 -5.28 18.10 -11.72
CA PHE A 264 -6.30 19.07 -11.30
C PHE A 264 -6.29 20.38 -12.09
N LYS A 265 -5.13 20.82 -12.60
CA LYS A 265 -5.00 22.04 -13.41
C LYS A 265 -5.27 21.83 -14.90
N GLY A 266 -5.71 20.63 -15.32
CA GLY A 266 -5.91 20.30 -16.73
C GLY A 266 -4.64 20.38 -17.58
N ARG A 267 -3.45 20.44 -16.95
CA ARG A 267 -2.18 20.41 -17.67
C ARG A 267 -1.84 18.93 -17.82
N GLY A 268 -2.07 18.39 -19.02
CA GLY A 268 -1.68 17.01 -19.36
C GLY A 268 -0.27 16.69 -18.89
N MET A 269 0.01 15.42 -18.55
CA MET A 269 1.27 14.93 -17.98
C MET A 269 2.49 15.17 -18.89
N HIS A 270 2.88 16.43 -19.08
CA HIS A 270 4.19 16.78 -19.59
C HIS A 270 5.17 16.60 -18.44
N THR A 271 5.62 15.36 -18.30
CA THR A 271 6.87 15.06 -17.62
C THR A 271 7.94 15.83 -18.37
N LYS A 272 8.23 17.06 -17.96
CA LYS A 272 9.44 17.78 -18.39
C LYS A 272 10.60 16.94 -17.88
N SER A 273 11.03 15.97 -18.68
CA SER A 273 12.37 15.44 -18.55
C SER A 273 13.28 16.65 -18.73
N ASN A 274 13.93 17.08 -17.66
CA ASN A 274 15.04 18.03 -17.72
C ASN A 274 16.28 17.36 -18.37
N LEU A 275 16.06 16.66 -19.48
CA LEU A 275 17.02 16.23 -20.48
C LEU A 275 16.88 17.19 -21.67
N SER A 276 17.00 18.50 -21.42
CA SER A 276 17.37 19.39 -22.51
C SER A 276 18.88 19.30 -22.66
N HIS A 277 19.27 18.69 -23.78
CA HIS A 277 20.56 18.76 -24.42
C HIS A 277 21.42 19.97 -24.01
N SER A 278 22.61 19.67 -23.50
CA SER A 278 23.80 20.49 -23.75
C SER A 278 24.97 19.55 -24.05
N HIS A 279 24.91 18.90 -25.21
CA HIS A 279 26.11 18.49 -25.92
C HIS A 279 26.48 19.65 -26.84
N PRO A 280 27.56 20.42 -26.58
CA PRO A 280 28.35 20.94 -27.67
C PRO A 280 29.18 19.76 -28.20
N SER A 281 28.87 19.35 -29.42
CA SER A 281 29.80 18.63 -30.27
C SER A 281 31.10 19.45 -30.33
N LYS A 282 32.14 18.98 -29.65
CA LYS A 282 33.50 19.27 -30.08
C LYS A 282 33.92 18.10 -30.94
N ALA A 283 33.87 18.34 -32.25
CA ALA A 283 34.62 17.57 -33.22
C ALA A 283 36.09 17.53 -32.75
N VAL A 284 36.52 16.36 -32.29
CA VAL A 284 37.94 16.03 -32.24
C VAL A 284 38.18 15.14 -33.45
N THR A 285 38.52 15.81 -34.54
CA THR A 285 39.16 15.22 -35.71
C THR A 285 40.54 14.73 -35.27
N THR A 286 40.61 13.52 -34.72
CA THR A 286 41.90 12.83 -34.61
C THR A 286 42.13 12.10 -35.92
N ALA A 287 42.95 12.71 -36.78
CA ALA A 287 43.57 12.06 -37.91
C ALA A 287 44.32 10.81 -37.40
N VAL A 288 43.91 9.63 -37.86
CA VAL A 288 44.77 8.44 -37.85
C VAL A 288 45.16 8.19 -39.30
N MET A 289 46.33 8.71 -39.64
CA MET A 289 47.03 8.48 -40.89
C MET A 289 48.05 7.37 -40.64
N TYR A 290 48.17 6.49 -41.65
CA TYR A 290 49.20 5.48 -41.90
C TYR A 290 49.16 4.12 -41.18
N GLY A 291 49.12 3.09 -42.00
CA GLY A 291 49.39 1.70 -41.63
C GLY A 291 49.05 0.69 -42.73
N ASN A 292 49.42 0.98 -43.97
CA ASN A 292 49.37 0.05 -45.09
C ASN A 292 50.32 -1.14 -44.81
N GLY A 293 49.84 -2.37 -44.91
CA GLY A 293 50.59 -3.57 -44.53
C GLY A 293 50.02 -4.84 -45.13
N ASN A 294 50.18 -4.95 -46.46
CA ASN A 294 50.27 -6.13 -47.31
C ASN A 294 49.95 -7.54 -46.76
N ASN A 295 49.09 -8.23 -47.50
CA ASN A 295 49.24 -9.60 -48.03
C ASN A 295 50.50 -10.36 -47.59
N VAL A 296 50.32 -11.56 -47.01
CA VAL A 296 50.97 -12.82 -47.49
C VAL A 296 50.08 -14.00 -47.10
N THR A 297 49.75 -14.80 -48.10
CA THR A 297 49.22 -16.17 -48.08
C THR A 297 50.22 -17.18 -47.54
N ASN A 298 49.77 -18.12 -46.69
CA ASN A 298 49.94 -19.57 -46.83
C ASN A 298 49.14 -20.30 -45.74
#